data_AF-A0A3S4NWT6-F1
#
_entry.id   AF-A0A3S4NWT6-F1
#
_cell.length_a   1.000
_cell.length_b   1.000
_cell.length_c   1.000
_cell.angle_alpha   90.00
_cell.angle_beta   90.00
_cell.angle_gamma   90.00
#
_symmetry.space_group_name_H-M   'P 1'
#
loop_
_entity.id
_entity.type
_entity.pdbx_description
1 polymer ?
#
loop_
_entity_poly.entity_id
_entity_poly.type
_entity_poly.pdbx_seq_one_letter_code
_entity_poly.pdbx_strand_id
1 'polypeptide(L)'
;MDYPKSVPSIGLVDGKFVDENPLTGTPGSLIPSQWGNSITDEVLNVVSGAGLTPSEEDNTQLRVAINQLVQSSVIPAASKAEAEAGTDNVKRMTPLRVFQAIAKVVGQATEAVLGWAKVATQAQTDAGEDDATMVTPKKLRMGVVWNFGANGYLALPSWLGGVIIQWGQQTAQVGTAIAANAYPFPMAFPNQIFRIIGDRASEMQNSNNPSTAHYFTANTINWSVTHVRASGSVAIPFVYLAIGR
;
A
#
# COMPACT_ATOMS: atom_id res chain seq x y z
N MET A 1 51.37 14.23 21.60
CA MET A 1 52.78 13.81 21.56
C MET A 1 53.26 13.55 22.97
N ASP A 2 53.58 12.30 23.33
CA ASP A 2 54.19 11.93 24.64
C ASP A 2 55.72 11.85 24.49
N TYR A 3 56.42 11.93 25.61
CA TYR A 3 57.87 12.06 25.64
C TYR A 3 58.58 10.73 25.30
N PRO A 4 59.74 10.78 24.61
CA PRO A 4 60.51 9.61 24.22
C PRO A 4 61.21 8.94 25.43
N LYS A 5 60.44 8.19 26.23
CA LYS A 5 60.89 7.52 27.46
C LYS A 5 61.78 6.28 27.22
N SER A 6 61.86 5.80 25.97
CA SER A 6 62.60 4.58 25.60
C SER A 6 64.03 4.82 25.15
N VAL A 7 64.48 6.08 25.04
CA VAL A 7 65.84 6.43 24.62
C VAL A 7 66.70 6.66 25.87
N PRO A 8 67.78 5.89 26.09
CA PRO A 8 68.68 6.12 27.23
C PRO A 8 69.35 7.49 27.14
N SER A 9 69.55 8.16 28.28
CA SER A 9 70.30 9.42 28.41
C SER A 9 69.68 10.67 27.75
N ILE A 10 68.37 10.69 27.49
CA ILE A 10 67.64 11.87 26.98
C ILE A 10 67.36 12.95 28.06
N GLY A 11 67.74 12.70 29.32
CA GLY A 11 67.66 13.69 30.39
C GLY A 11 66.23 14.12 30.75
N LEU A 12 65.24 13.23 30.62
CA LEU A 12 63.87 13.50 31.08
C LEU A 12 63.78 13.36 32.61
N VAL A 13 63.12 14.32 33.28
CA VAL A 13 62.75 14.22 34.70
C VAL A 13 61.22 14.22 34.79
N ASP A 14 60.64 13.26 35.53
CA ASP A 14 59.19 13.03 35.63
C ASP A 14 58.47 12.91 34.27
N GLY A 15 59.18 12.39 33.27
CA GLY A 15 58.65 12.19 31.94
C GLY A 15 58.49 13.48 31.12
N LYS A 16 59.21 14.56 31.47
CA LYS A 16 59.29 15.81 30.69
C LYS A 16 60.74 16.26 30.48
N PHE A 17 60.97 17.07 29.46
CA PHE A 17 62.29 17.66 29.21
C PHE A 17 62.63 18.69 30.31
N VAL A 18 63.90 18.74 30.73
CA VAL A 18 64.41 19.71 31.71
C VAL A 18 65.67 20.39 31.20
N ASP A 19 65.83 21.67 31.56
CA ASP A 19 67.01 22.46 31.23
C ASP A 19 68.23 22.01 32.06
N GLU A 20 69.43 22.31 31.56
CA GLU A 20 70.68 22.04 32.28
C GLU A 20 70.74 22.86 33.59
N ASN A 21 71.21 22.24 34.67
CA ASN A 21 71.45 22.93 35.94
C ASN A 21 72.96 23.03 36.23
N PRO A 22 73.59 24.19 35.96
CA PRO A 22 75.03 24.37 36.13
C PRO A 22 75.49 24.33 37.59
N LEU A 23 74.58 24.57 38.56
CA LEU A 23 74.90 24.58 39.99
C LEU A 23 74.94 23.18 40.61
N THR A 24 74.26 22.20 40.00
CA THR A 24 74.17 20.81 40.49
C THR A 24 74.85 19.79 39.57
N GLY A 25 75.36 20.21 38.40
CA GLY A 25 76.11 19.36 37.48
C GLY A 25 75.26 18.28 36.78
N THR A 26 73.95 18.51 36.67
CA THR A 26 73.04 17.57 35.97
C THR A 26 72.85 18.03 34.51
N PRO A 27 73.25 17.21 33.51
CA PRO A 27 73.02 17.54 32.10
C PRO A 27 71.53 17.64 31.78
N GLY A 28 71.14 18.71 31.09
CA GLY A 28 69.76 18.90 30.62
C GLY A 28 69.38 17.90 29.52
N SER A 29 68.11 17.91 29.12
CA SER A 29 67.62 17.02 28.07
C SER A 29 68.27 17.28 26.71
N LEU A 30 68.81 16.23 26.08
CA LEU A 30 69.31 16.25 24.71
C LEU A 30 68.13 16.22 23.73
N ILE A 31 67.58 17.36 23.30
CA ILE A 31 66.58 17.38 22.21
C ILE A 31 67.32 17.29 20.86
N PRO A 32 67.23 16.18 20.11
CA PRO A 32 67.83 16.10 18.78
C PRO A 32 67.02 16.97 17.81
N SER A 33 67.69 17.67 16.90
CA SER A 33 67.05 18.51 15.87
C SER A 33 65.98 17.75 15.07
N GLN A 34 66.17 16.44 14.87
CA GLN A 34 65.19 15.57 14.21
C GLN A 34 63.81 15.57 14.90
N TRP A 35 63.78 15.56 16.24
CA TRP A 35 62.52 15.56 16.99
C TRP A 35 61.81 16.90 16.88
N GLY A 36 62.55 18.01 17.10
CA GLY A 36 61.99 19.37 16.99
C GLY A 36 61.47 19.68 15.60
N ASN A 37 62.20 19.27 14.55
CA ASN A 37 61.77 19.42 13.17
C ASN A 37 60.53 18.56 12.89
N SER A 38 60.50 17.28 13.30
CA SER A 38 59.34 16.41 13.01
C SER A 38 58.01 16.94 13.56
N ILE A 39 58.04 17.52 14.76
CA ILE A 39 56.86 18.13 15.39
C ILE A 39 56.46 19.42 14.72
N THR A 40 57.45 20.25 14.40
CA THR A 40 57.20 21.52 13.72
C THR A 40 56.62 21.26 12.32
N ASP A 41 57.17 20.30 11.58
CA ASP A 41 56.67 19.88 10.26
C ASP A 41 55.25 19.31 10.35
N GLU A 42 54.91 18.50 11.36
CA GLU A 42 53.54 18.00 11.55
C GLU A 42 52.54 19.15 11.76
N VAL A 43 52.89 20.14 12.59
CA VAL A 43 52.07 21.34 12.82
C VAL A 43 51.98 22.20 11.55
N LEU A 44 53.09 22.42 10.85
CA LEU A 44 53.14 23.18 9.60
C LEU A 44 52.31 22.51 8.50
N ASN A 45 52.30 21.17 8.44
CA ASN A 45 51.49 20.41 7.49
C ASN A 45 49.99 20.59 7.75
N VAL A 46 49.56 20.64 9.01
CA VAL A 46 48.15 20.94 9.36
C VAL A 46 47.78 22.37 8.97
N VAL A 47 48.64 23.34 9.28
CA VAL A 47 48.43 24.76 8.95
C VAL A 47 48.35 24.96 7.43
N SER A 48 49.31 24.40 6.69
CA SER A 48 49.36 24.47 5.23
C SER A 48 48.22 23.69 4.57
N GLY A 49 47.85 22.53 5.13
CA GLY A 49 46.73 21.71 4.67
C GLY A 49 45.37 22.38 4.84
N ALA A 50 45.24 23.31 5.79
CA ALA A 50 44.06 24.18 5.92
C ALA A 50 44.11 25.42 5.00
N GLY A 51 45.17 25.61 4.21
CA GLY A 51 45.35 26.73 3.29
C GLY A 51 45.89 28.01 3.94
N LEU A 52 46.46 27.93 5.15
CA LEU A 52 47.09 29.07 5.84
C LEU A 52 48.59 29.13 5.53
N THR A 53 49.15 30.34 5.52
CA THR A 53 50.61 30.53 5.42
C THR A 53 51.22 30.52 6.82
N PRO A 54 52.18 29.63 7.13
CA PRO A 54 52.83 29.61 8.44
C PRO A 54 53.49 30.93 8.82
N SER A 55 53.33 31.34 10.08
CA SER A 55 53.94 32.54 10.64
C SER A 55 54.43 32.27 12.05
N GLU A 56 55.71 32.52 12.29
CA GLU A 56 56.32 32.42 13.62
C GLU A 56 55.80 33.49 14.60
N GLU A 57 55.16 34.54 14.09
CA GLU A 57 54.55 35.61 14.89
C GLU A 57 53.14 35.25 15.39
N ASP A 58 52.53 34.17 14.88
CA ASP A 58 51.16 33.77 15.22
C ASP A 58 51.09 32.36 15.82
N ASN A 59 51.00 32.31 17.15
CA ASN A 59 50.84 31.06 17.90
C ASN A 59 49.41 30.49 17.92
N THR A 60 48.49 31.02 17.09
CA THR A 60 47.09 30.57 17.03
C THR A 60 46.76 29.76 15.77
N GLN A 61 47.68 29.67 14.81
CA GLN A 61 47.44 29.08 13.49
C GLN A 61 46.99 27.62 13.53
N LEU A 62 47.53 26.79 14.42
CA LEU A 62 47.11 25.39 14.56
C LEU A 62 45.63 25.27 14.91
N ARG A 63 45.13 26.12 15.81
CA ARG A 63 43.71 26.14 16.19
C ARG A 63 42.83 26.60 15.03
N VAL A 64 43.25 27.63 14.29
CA VAL A 64 42.52 28.14 13.13
C VAL A 64 42.43 27.06 12.04
N ALA A 65 43.54 26.39 11.76
CA ALA A 65 43.62 25.30 10.79
C ALA A 65 42.65 24.16 11.14
N ILE A 66 42.66 23.69 12.39
CA ILE A 66 41.74 22.64 12.86
C ILE A 66 40.28 23.07 12.69
N ASN A 67 39.93 24.30 13.08
CA ASN A 67 38.55 24.80 12.93
C ASN A 67 38.12 24.84 11.45
N GLN A 68 38.99 25.26 10.53
CA GLN A 68 38.70 25.28 9.08
C GLN A 68 38.53 23.88 8.50
N LEU A 69 39.41 22.93 8.85
CA LEU A 69 39.31 21.53 8.41
C LEU A 69 38.04 20.86 8.92
N VAL A 70 37.62 21.15 10.15
CA VAL A 70 36.35 20.68 10.71
C VAL A 70 35.16 21.30 9.97
N GLN A 71 35.18 22.62 9.73
CA GLN A 71 34.08 23.31 9.04
C GLN A 71 33.90 22.90 7.59
N SER A 72 34.99 22.70 6.85
CA SER A 72 34.95 22.20 5.46
C SER A 72 34.39 20.78 5.36
N SER A 73 34.49 19.99 6.43
CA SER A 73 33.88 18.66 6.53
C SER A 73 32.37 18.69 6.86
N VAL A 74 31.80 19.87 7.20
CA VAL A 74 30.38 20.01 7.49
C VAL A 74 29.60 20.27 6.20
N ILE A 75 28.98 19.22 5.67
CA ILE A 75 28.02 19.36 4.57
C ILE A 75 26.75 20.08 5.09
N PRO A 76 26.34 21.21 4.50
CA PRO A 76 25.17 21.95 4.96
C PRO A 76 23.87 21.15 4.73
N ALA A 77 22.88 21.39 5.58
CA ALA A 77 21.55 20.81 5.42
C ALA A 77 20.78 21.56 4.32
N ALA A 78 19.99 20.82 3.54
CA ALA A 78 19.10 21.40 2.54
C ALA A 78 18.00 22.27 3.19
N SER A 79 17.68 23.39 2.54
CA SER A 79 16.48 24.17 2.82
C SER A 79 15.21 23.41 2.38
N LYS A 80 14.04 23.91 2.78
CA LYS A 80 12.75 23.33 2.35
C LYS A 80 12.60 23.36 0.82
N ALA A 81 12.89 24.50 0.20
CA ALA A 81 12.75 24.68 -1.24
C ALA A 81 13.68 23.75 -2.02
N GLU A 82 14.91 23.58 -1.56
CA GLU A 82 15.89 22.67 -2.18
C GLU A 82 15.48 21.21 -2.04
N ALA A 83 14.99 20.83 -0.85
CA ALA A 83 14.49 19.48 -0.61
C ALA A 83 13.28 19.13 -1.49
N GLU A 84 12.39 20.10 -1.73
CA GLU A 84 11.21 19.95 -2.58
C GLU A 84 11.55 19.97 -4.08
N ALA A 85 12.61 20.68 -4.49
CA ALA A 85 13.07 20.70 -5.87
C ALA A 85 13.83 19.41 -6.24
N GLY A 86 14.57 18.82 -5.30
CA GLY A 86 15.23 17.52 -5.47
C GLY A 86 16.36 17.48 -6.50
N THR A 87 16.95 18.63 -6.86
CA THR A 87 18.01 18.74 -7.89
C THR A 87 19.44 18.75 -7.32
N ASP A 88 19.61 18.96 -6.01
CA ASP A 88 20.91 19.06 -5.34
C ASP A 88 21.35 17.69 -4.79
N ASN A 89 22.53 17.21 -5.18
CA ASN A 89 23.11 15.93 -4.74
C ASN A 89 24.31 16.11 -3.78
N VAL A 90 24.56 17.32 -3.30
CA VAL A 90 25.68 17.65 -2.41
C VAL A 90 25.18 17.89 -0.99
N LYS A 91 24.04 18.56 -0.81
CA LYS A 91 23.52 18.90 0.53
C LYS A 91 22.93 17.69 1.25
N ARG A 92 23.08 17.67 2.58
CA ARG A 92 22.49 16.62 3.42
C ARG A 92 21.00 16.86 3.64
N MET A 93 20.21 15.80 3.56
CA MET A 93 18.80 15.83 3.94
C MET A 93 18.63 15.57 5.44
N THR A 94 17.65 16.21 6.08
CA THR A 94 17.22 15.90 7.44
C THR A 94 15.91 15.11 7.43
N PRO A 95 15.56 14.36 8.50
CA PRO A 95 14.29 13.63 8.55
C PRO A 95 13.06 14.52 8.28
N LEU A 96 13.08 15.77 8.77
CA LEU A 96 12.03 16.74 8.51
C LEU A 96 11.93 17.12 7.03
N ARG A 97 13.06 17.29 6.35
CA ARG A 97 13.09 17.66 4.93
C ARG A 97 12.65 16.50 4.04
N VAL A 98 13.04 15.25 4.38
CA VAL A 98 12.51 14.04 3.72
C VAL A 98 10.99 14.00 3.83
N PHE A 99 10.46 14.16 5.05
CA PHE A 99 9.01 14.15 5.26
C PHE A 99 8.28 15.24 4.46
N GLN A 100 8.81 16.46 4.46
CA GLN A 100 8.21 17.58 3.71
C GLN A 100 8.24 17.36 2.20
N ALA A 101 9.36 16.88 1.65
CA ALA A 101 9.48 16.59 0.22
C ALA A 101 8.51 15.48 -0.22
N ILE A 102 8.42 14.40 0.57
CA ILE A 102 7.44 13.33 0.31
C ILE A 102 6.02 13.87 0.41
N ALA A 103 5.67 14.59 1.49
CA ALA A 103 4.33 15.13 1.68
C ALA A 103 3.89 16.11 0.58
N LYS A 104 4.82 16.84 -0.04
CA LYS A 104 4.50 17.73 -1.16
C LYS A 104 4.18 16.99 -2.45
N VAL A 105 4.90 15.92 -2.73
CA VAL A 105 4.72 15.11 -3.96
C VAL A 105 3.55 14.15 -3.82
N VAL A 106 3.29 13.70 -2.59
CA VAL A 106 2.22 12.75 -2.28
C VAL A 106 0.91 13.49 -2.01
N GLY A 107 0.14 13.73 -3.08
CA GLY A 107 -1.23 14.23 -3.00
C GLY A 107 -2.27 13.11 -3.03
N GLN A 108 -3.55 13.50 -2.95
CA GLN A 108 -4.68 12.61 -3.28
C GLN A 108 -4.58 12.20 -4.75
N ALA A 109 -4.69 10.90 -5.03
CA ALA A 109 -4.74 10.42 -6.41
C ALA A 109 -6.00 10.95 -7.10
N THR A 110 -5.83 11.38 -8.35
CA THR A 110 -6.92 11.77 -9.25
C THR A 110 -6.69 11.10 -10.61
N GLU A 111 -7.67 11.18 -11.52
CA GLU A 111 -7.51 10.63 -12.86
C GLU A 111 -6.34 11.23 -13.65
N ALA A 112 -5.98 12.50 -13.36
CA ALA A 112 -4.92 13.22 -14.05
C ALA A 112 -3.57 13.20 -13.32
N VAL A 113 -3.57 12.97 -12.00
CA VAL A 113 -2.38 13.14 -11.15
C VAL A 113 -2.16 11.89 -10.30
N LEU A 114 -0.96 11.33 -10.40
CA LEU A 114 -0.51 10.25 -9.53
C LEU A 114 -0.52 10.71 -8.08
N GLY A 115 -1.03 9.87 -7.18
CA GLY A 115 -1.11 10.16 -5.76
C GLY A 115 -1.44 8.92 -4.94
N TRP A 116 -1.78 9.12 -3.68
CA TRP A 116 -2.31 8.08 -2.81
C TRP A 116 -3.83 8.15 -2.75
N ALA A 117 -4.47 7.00 -2.71
CA ALA A 117 -5.89 6.89 -2.47
C ALA A 117 -6.14 5.98 -1.27
N LYS A 118 -7.12 6.34 -0.45
CA LYS A 118 -7.54 5.49 0.66
C LYS A 118 -8.28 4.28 0.11
N VAL A 119 -8.28 3.20 0.88
CA VAL A 119 -9.14 2.05 0.58
C VAL A 119 -10.58 2.39 0.99
N ALA A 120 -11.54 2.23 0.08
CA ALA A 120 -12.95 2.45 0.34
C ALA A 120 -13.45 1.57 1.49
N THR A 121 -14.37 2.06 2.32
CA THR A 121 -15.14 1.21 3.25
C THR A 121 -16.22 0.43 2.51
N GLN A 122 -16.85 -0.53 3.19
CA GLN A 122 -17.99 -1.26 2.60
C GLN A 122 -19.15 -0.31 2.29
N ALA A 123 -19.50 0.57 3.23
CA ALA A 123 -20.58 1.55 3.03
C ALA A 123 -20.30 2.51 1.86
N GLN A 124 -19.06 2.97 1.68
CA GLN A 124 -18.68 3.79 0.52
C GLN A 124 -18.80 3.02 -0.80
N THR A 125 -18.39 1.75 -0.80
CA THR A 125 -18.53 0.89 -1.99
C THR A 125 -20.01 0.66 -2.32
N ASP A 126 -20.85 0.49 -1.30
CA ASP A 126 -22.29 0.26 -1.47
C ASP A 126 -23.04 1.51 -1.94
N ALA A 127 -22.62 2.70 -1.49
CA ALA A 127 -23.18 3.99 -1.90
C ALA A 127 -22.80 4.37 -3.35
N GLY A 128 -21.58 4.06 -3.78
CA GLY A 128 -21.13 4.31 -5.15
C GLY A 128 -20.92 5.78 -5.52
N GLU A 129 -20.74 6.66 -4.52
CA GLU A 129 -20.59 8.12 -4.72
C GLU A 129 -19.13 8.60 -4.65
N ASP A 130 -18.22 7.83 -4.05
CA ASP A 130 -16.86 8.24 -3.72
C ASP A 130 -15.87 7.96 -4.86
N ASP A 131 -15.27 9.02 -5.41
CA ASP A 131 -14.26 8.97 -6.48
C ASP A 131 -12.80 9.05 -5.98
N ALA A 132 -12.60 9.25 -4.67
CA ALA A 132 -11.29 9.45 -4.07
C ALA A 132 -10.69 8.17 -3.47
N THR A 133 -11.45 7.08 -3.43
CA THR A 133 -11.05 5.83 -2.76
C THR A 133 -11.05 4.61 -3.68
N MET A 134 -10.19 3.65 -3.34
CA MET A 134 -9.97 2.43 -4.13
C MET A 134 -10.71 1.24 -3.53
N VAL A 135 -11.42 0.50 -4.39
CA VAL A 135 -12.12 -0.73 -4.03
C VAL A 135 -11.13 -1.91 -3.97
N THR A 136 -11.27 -2.79 -2.97
CA THR A 136 -10.44 -4.01 -2.88
C THR A 136 -11.12 -5.20 -3.56
N PRO A 137 -10.36 -6.23 -3.99
CA PRO A 137 -10.95 -7.44 -4.57
C PRO A 137 -12.02 -8.09 -3.67
N LYS A 138 -11.84 -8.05 -2.35
CA LYS A 138 -12.84 -8.52 -1.38
C LYS A 138 -14.18 -7.78 -1.55
N LYS A 139 -14.15 -6.45 -1.68
CA LYS A 139 -15.37 -5.64 -1.83
C LYS A 139 -15.99 -5.79 -3.21
N LEU A 140 -15.17 -5.93 -4.26
CA LEU A 140 -15.66 -6.25 -5.61
C LEU A 140 -16.39 -7.61 -5.63
N ARG A 141 -15.90 -8.57 -4.84
CA ARG A 141 -16.49 -9.90 -4.70
C ARG A 141 -17.71 -9.93 -3.78
N MET A 142 -17.83 -8.96 -2.87
CA MET A 142 -18.93 -8.92 -1.91
C MET A 142 -20.25 -8.65 -2.61
N GLY A 143 -21.21 -9.55 -2.39
CA GLY A 143 -22.56 -9.47 -2.97
C GLY A 143 -22.74 -10.22 -4.29
N VAL A 144 -21.67 -10.71 -4.93
CA VAL A 144 -21.80 -11.59 -6.10
C VAL A 144 -21.90 -13.03 -5.61
N VAL A 145 -23.09 -13.62 -5.68
CA VAL A 145 -23.35 -15.02 -5.25
C VAL A 145 -23.99 -15.78 -6.39
N TRP A 146 -23.62 -17.05 -6.57
CA TRP A 146 -24.19 -17.88 -7.63
C TRP A 146 -24.29 -19.34 -7.23
N ASN A 147 -25.19 -20.03 -7.94
CA ASN A 147 -25.26 -21.48 -7.98
C ASN A 147 -25.58 -21.89 -9.42
N PHE A 148 -24.65 -22.59 -10.08
CA PHE A 148 -24.82 -23.07 -11.46
C PHE A 148 -25.42 -24.49 -11.56
N GLY A 149 -26.24 -24.88 -10.57
CA GLY A 149 -27.00 -26.11 -10.61
C GLY A 149 -28.15 -26.08 -11.63
N ALA A 150 -28.78 -27.24 -11.83
CA ALA A 150 -29.98 -27.38 -12.66
C ALA A 150 -31.11 -26.43 -12.23
N ASN A 151 -31.24 -26.22 -10.91
CA ASN A 151 -31.99 -25.13 -10.31
C ASN A 151 -30.96 -24.18 -9.70
N GLY A 152 -30.77 -23.03 -10.34
CA GLY A 152 -29.62 -22.17 -10.10
C GLY A 152 -29.98 -20.69 -10.08
N TYR A 153 -28.99 -19.88 -9.72
CA TYR A 153 -29.13 -18.44 -9.66
C TYR A 153 -27.80 -17.70 -9.83
N LEU A 154 -27.91 -16.43 -10.21
CA LEU A 154 -26.88 -15.41 -10.11
C LEU A 154 -27.50 -14.20 -9.42
N ALA A 155 -26.95 -13.83 -8.26
CA ALA A 155 -27.33 -12.64 -7.50
C ALA A 155 -26.22 -11.60 -7.60
N LEU A 156 -26.58 -10.40 -8.04
CA LEU A 156 -25.67 -9.26 -8.09
C LEU A 156 -25.67 -8.48 -6.77
N PRO A 157 -24.56 -7.81 -6.44
CA PRO A 157 -24.46 -6.93 -5.28
C PRO A 157 -25.50 -5.80 -5.30
N SER A 158 -25.82 -5.27 -4.12
CA SER A 158 -26.73 -4.13 -3.93
C SER A 158 -26.28 -2.89 -4.72
N TRP A 159 -24.98 -2.62 -4.78
CA TRP A 159 -24.41 -1.50 -5.55
C TRP A 159 -24.50 -1.67 -7.08
N LEU A 160 -24.78 -2.88 -7.58
CA LEU A 160 -25.15 -3.15 -8.98
C LEU A 160 -26.67 -3.26 -9.18
N GLY A 161 -27.46 -2.74 -8.25
CA GLY A 161 -28.92 -2.78 -8.30
C GLY A 161 -29.55 -4.05 -7.72
N GLY A 162 -28.75 -4.98 -7.19
CA GLY A 162 -29.24 -6.15 -6.45
C GLY A 162 -30.07 -7.14 -7.28
N VAL A 163 -29.91 -7.13 -8.60
CA VAL A 163 -30.68 -8.00 -9.50
C VAL A 163 -30.30 -9.45 -9.28
N ILE A 164 -31.32 -10.30 -9.17
CA ILE A 164 -31.21 -11.75 -9.06
C ILE A 164 -31.85 -12.35 -10.31
N ILE A 165 -31.12 -13.26 -10.94
CA ILE A 165 -31.60 -14.10 -12.03
C ILE A 165 -31.61 -15.53 -11.51
N GLN A 166 -32.77 -16.21 -11.59
CA GLN A 166 -32.90 -17.60 -11.17
C GLN A 166 -33.51 -18.42 -12.30
N TRP A 167 -33.07 -19.66 -12.42
CA TRP A 167 -33.61 -20.63 -13.36
C TRP A 167 -33.84 -21.94 -12.64
N GLY A 168 -34.70 -22.76 -13.22
CA GLY A 168 -34.87 -24.11 -12.73
C GLY A 168 -35.85 -24.91 -13.57
N GLN A 169 -35.97 -26.17 -13.17
CA GLN A 169 -36.87 -27.14 -13.73
C GLN A 169 -37.63 -27.86 -12.63
N GLN A 170 -38.86 -28.25 -12.93
CA GLN A 170 -39.68 -29.07 -12.05
C GLN A 170 -40.74 -29.84 -12.81
N THR A 171 -40.98 -31.07 -12.38
CA THR A 171 -42.10 -31.88 -12.88
C THR A 171 -43.35 -31.60 -12.05
N ALA A 172 -44.37 -31.02 -12.68
CA ALA A 172 -45.67 -30.80 -12.06
C ALA A 172 -46.66 -31.91 -12.41
N GLN A 173 -47.48 -32.28 -11.43
CA GLN A 173 -48.63 -33.16 -11.67
C GLN A 173 -49.79 -32.32 -12.17
N VAL A 174 -50.24 -32.60 -13.38
CA VAL A 174 -51.32 -31.88 -14.06
C VAL A 174 -52.55 -32.78 -14.10
N GLY A 175 -53.59 -32.42 -13.35
CA GLY A 175 -54.84 -33.19 -13.23
C GLY A 175 -56.04 -32.58 -13.98
N THR A 176 -57.23 -33.11 -13.68
CA THR A 176 -58.50 -32.69 -14.31
C THR A 176 -59.05 -31.35 -13.76
N ALA A 177 -58.64 -30.94 -12.56
CA ALA A 177 -59.00 -29.66 -11.95
C ALA A 177 -57.94 -28.58 -12.22
N ILE A 178 -58.34 -27.31 -12.27
CA ILE A 178 -57.39 -26.19 -12.32
C ILE A 178 -56.70 -26.11 -10.95
N ALA A 179 -55.39 -26.29 -10.94
CA ALA A 179 -54.56 -26.20 -9.75
C ALA A 179 -53.31 -25.35 -10.01
N ALA A 180 -52.88 -24.61 -9.00
CA ALA A 180 -51.60 -23.91 -8.98
C ALA A 180 -50.60 -24.79 -8.22
N ASN A 181 -49.61 -25.32 -8.93
CA ASN A 181 -48.52 -26.05 -8.31
C ASN A 181 -47.40 -25.08 -7.98
N ALA A 182 -47.08 -24.91 -6.70
CA ALA A 182 -46.05 -23.97 -6.23
C ALA A 182 -44.74 -24.69 -5.89
N TYR A 183 -43.62 -24.10 -6.29
CA TYR A 183 -42.28 -24.63 -6.09
C TYR A 183 -41.33 -23.55 -5.60
N PRO A 184 -40.43 -23.86 -4.66
CA PRO A 184 -39.50 -22.88 -4.12
C PRO A 184 -38.47 -22.45 -5.16
N PHE A 185 -38.13 -21.18 -5.15
CA PHE A 185 -36.91 -20.71 -5.79
C PHE A 185 -35.67 -21.21 -5.02
N PRO A 186 -34.53 -21.39 -5.69
CA PRO A 186 -33.23 -21.61 -5.03
C PRO A 186 -32.89 -20.55 -3.97
N MET A 187 -33.35 -19.31 -4.15
CA MET A 187 -33.23 -18.20 -3.22
C MET A 187 -34.50 -17.35 -3.24
N ALA A 188 -34.91 -16.78 -2.10
CA ALA A 188 -36.02 -15.82 -2.10
C ALA A 188 -35.58 -14.50 -2.76
N PHE A 189 -36.44 -13.90 -3.58
CA PHE A 189 -36.28 -12.52 -4.04
C PHE A 189 -36.61 -11.56 -2.87
N PRO A 190 -35.66 -10.73 -2.40
CA PRO A 190 -35.89 -9.91 -1.21
C PRO A 190 -37.07 -8.94 -1.29
N ASN A 191 -37.37 -8.39 -2.48
CA ASN A 191 -38.38 -7.35 -2.66
C ASN A 191 -39.50 -7.77 -3.60
N GLN A 192 -39.17 -8.07 -4.86
CA GLN A 192 -40.15 -8.33 -5.92
C GLN A 192 -39.55 -9.09 -7.10
N ILE A 193 -40.43 -9.72 -7.86
CA ILE A 193 -40.11 -10.35 -9.13
C ILE A 193 -40.57 -9.43 -10.24
N PHE A 194 -39.65 -9.05 -11.14
CA PHE A 194 -39.97 -8.24 -12.30
C PHE A 194 -40.67 -9.06 -13.37
N ARG A 195 -40.19 -10.29 -13.60
CA ARG A 195 -40.77 -11.19 -14.59
C ARG A 195 -40.41 -12.64 -14.27
N ILE A 196 -41.34 -13.53 -14.58
CA ILE A 196 -41.07 -14.94 -14.77
C ILE A 196 -41.54 -15.35 -16.16
N ILE A 197 -40.74 -16.17 -16.82
CA ILE A 197 -41.07 -16.82 -18.08
C ILE A 197 -40.78 -18.29 -17.87
N GLY A 198 -41.64 -19.15 -18.38
CA GLY A 198 -41.41 -20.58 -18.36
C GLY A 198 -42.13 -21.25 -19.51
N ASP A 199 -41.71 -22.48 -19.75
CA ASP A 199 -42.22 -23.34 -20.80
C ASP A 199 -42.12 -24.80 -20.35
N ARG A 200 -42.68 -25.69 -21.17
CA ARG A 200 -42.59 -27.13 -20.95
C ARG A 200 -41.24 -27.61 -21.47
N ALA A 201 -40.51 -28.40 -20.69
CA ALA A 201 -39.16 -28.82 -21.02
C ALA A 201 -39.10 -29.92 -22.12
N SER A 202 -40.23 -30.54 -22.45
CA SER A 202 -40.34 -31.46 -23.60
C SER A 202 -41.65 -31.26 -24.36
N GLU A 203 -41.53 -31.07 -25.68
CA GLU A 203 -42.61 -31.25 -26.63
C GLU A 203 -42.68 -32.74 -26.95
N MET A 204 -43.64 -33.49 -26.43
CA MET A 204 -44.30 -34.61 -27.11
C MET A 204 -45.42 -35.16 -26.23
N GLN A 205 -46.66 -34.73 -26.50
CA GLN A 205 -47.81 -35.62 -26.27
C GLN A 205 -48.54 -35.76 -27.59
N ASN A 206 -48.54 -36.99 -28.12
CA ASN A 206 -49.19 -37.40 -29.35
C ASN A 206 -50.73 -37.45 -29.18
N SER A 207 -51.33 -36.34 -28.78
CA SER A 207 -52.78 -36.16 -28.79
C SER A 207 -53.10 -34.67 -28.88
N ASN A 208 -53.34 -34.23 -30.11
CA ASN A 208 -53.68 -32.85 -30.44
C ASN A 208 -54.99 -32.43 -29.76
N ASN A 209 -54.89 -31.64 -28.69
CA ASN A 209 -55.82 -30.54 -28.49
C ASN A 209 -55.03 -29.33 -27.94
N PRO A 210 -54.79 -28.27 -28.73
CA PRO A 210 -53.83 -27.21 -28.41
C PRO A 210 -54.30 -26.19 -27.35
N SER A 211 -55.22 -26.54 -26.43
CA SER A 211 -55.94 -25.54 -25.64
C SER A 211 -55.45 -25.30 -24.20
N THR A 212 -54.43 -26.00 -23.69
CA THR A 212 -54.00 -25.80 -22.30
C THR A 212 -52.95 -24.69 -22.21
N ALA A 213 -53.38 -23.45 -22.02
CA ALA A 213 -52.49 -22.36 -21.63
C ALA A 213 -51.87 -22.65 -20.25
N HIS A 214 -50.56 -22.41 -20.10
CA HIS A 214 -49.85 -22.44 -18.82
C HIS A 214 -49.54 -21.02 -18.41
N TYR A 215 -49.94 -20.67 -17.19
CA TYR A 215 -49.65 -19.36 -16.63
C TYR A 215 -48.62 -19.54 -15.53
N PHE A 216 -47.45 -18.94 -15.75
CA PHE A 216 -46.40 -18.85 -14.76
C PHE A 216 -46.64 -17.60 -13.92
N THR A 217 -46.75 -17.78 -12.63
CA THR A 217 -46.82 -16.68 -11.66
C THR A 217 -45.78 -16.92 -10.59
N ALA A 218 -45.41 -15.89 -9.87
CA ALA A 218 -44.44 -16.03 -8.80
C ALA A 218 -44.72 -15.02 -7.68
N ASN A 219 -44.37 -15.41 -6.47
CA ASN A 219 -44.14 -14.52 -5.34
C ASN A 219 -42.65 -14.59 -4.98
N THR A 220 -42.23 -13.82 -3.99
CA THR A 220 -40.80 -13.72 -3.62
C THR A 220 -40.15 -15.04 -3.22
N ILE A 221 -40.91 -16.08 -2.87
CA ILE A 221 -40.40 -17.36 -2.35
C ILE A 221 -40.61 -18.49 -3.35
N ASN A 222 -41.75 -18.48 -4.04
CA ASN A 222 -42.18 -19.57 -4.92
C ASN A 222 -42.56 -19.07 -6.30
N TRP A 223 -42.27 -19.87 -7.32
CA TRP A 223 -42.96 -19.80 -8.59
C TRP A 223 -44.09 -20.83 -8.62
N SER A 224 -45.07 -20.60 -9.47
CA SER A 224 -46.13 -21.56 -9.70
C SER A 224 -46.52 -21.64 -11.17
N VAL A 225 -46.98 -22.83 -11.55
CA VAL A 225 -47.61 -23.07 -12.85
C VAL A 225 -49.08 -23.38 -12.63
N THR A 226 -49.94 -22.61 -13.28
CA THR A 226 -51.39 -22.85 -13.34
C THR A 226 -51.77 -23.36 -14.72
N HIS A 227 -52.55 -24.44 -14.79
CA HIS A 227 -52.92 -25.11 -16.04
C HIS A 227 -54.45 -25.20 -16.23
N VAL A 228 -54.94 -25.11 -17.48
CA VAL A 228 -56.38 -25.04 -17.80
C VAL A 228 -56.92 -26.35 -18.41
N ARG A 229 -56.87 -27.46 -17.66
CA ARG A 229 -57.37 -28.82 -17.99
C ARG A 229 -56.36 -29.76 -18.69
N ALA A 230 -56.29 -30.99 -18.18
CA ALA A 230 -55.70 -32.17 -18.82
C ALA A 230 -56.70 -33.35 -18.79
N SER A 231 -56.61 -34.25 -19.77
CA SER A 231 -57.36 -35.52 -19.77
C SER A 231 -56.62 -36.52 -18.86
N GLY A 232 -56.92 -36.49 -17.56
CA GLY A 232 -56.28 -37.33 -16.55
C GLY A 232 -55.13 -36.64 -15.80
N SER A 233 -54.44 -37.39 -14.92
CA SER A 233 -53.27 -36.91 -14.18
C SER A 233 -51.98 -37.28 -14.93
N VAL A 234 -51.20 -36.28 -15.36
CA VAL A 234 -49.95 -36.48 -16.12
C VAL A 234 -48.81 -35.69 -15.48
N ALA A 235 -47.63 -36.30 -15.40
CA ALA A 235 -46.41 -35.65 -14.97
C ALA A 235 -45.79 -34.86 -16.13
N ILE A 236 -45.68 -33.53 -16.01
CA ILE A 236 -45.17 -32.66 -17.08
C ILE A 236 -43.95 -31.89 -16.55
N PRO A 237 -42.79 -31.96 -17.22
CA PRO A 237 -41.62 -31.17 -16.85
C PRO A 237 -41.77 -29.73 -17.35
N PHE A 238 -41.50 -28.77 -16.47
CA PHE A 238 -41.47 -27.34 -16.76
C PHE A 238 -40.10 -26.77 -16.45
N VAL A 239 -39.68 -25.77 -17.21
CA VAL A 239 -38.53 -24.94 -16.88
C VAL A 239 -38.95 -23.48 -16.74
N TYR A 240 -38.16 -22.70 -16.02
CA TYR A 240 -38.42 -21.28 -15.85
C TYR A 240 -37.12 -20.47 -15.83
N LEU A 241 -37.28 -19.18 -16.14
CA LEU A 241 -36.35 -18.11 -15.89
C LEU A 241 -37.10 -16.98 -15.18
N ALA A 242 -36.60 -16.58 -14.01
CA ALA A 242 -37.16 -15.50 -13.20
C ALA A 242 -36.11 -14.43 -12.95
N ILE A 243 -36.52 -13.17 -13.02
CA ILE A 243 -35.67 -12.00 -12.75
C ILE A 243 -36.38 -11.11 -11.74
N GLY A 244 -35.66 -10.67 -10.72
CA GLY A 244 -36.20 -9.88 -9.61
C GLY A 244 -35.10 -9.29 -8.73
N ARG A 245 -35.48 -8.74 -7.58
CA ARG A 245 -34.60 -8.20 -6.54
C ARG A 245 -35.27 -8.22 -5.18
#